data_AF-A0A4U1JDI8-F1
#
_entry.id   AF-A0A4U1JDI8-F1
#
_cell.length_a   1.000
_cell.length_b   1.000
_cell.length_c   1.000
_cell.angle_alpha   90.00
_cell.angle_beta   90.00
_cell.angle_gamma   90.00
#
_symmetry.space_group_name_H-M   'P 1'
#
loop_
_entity.id
_entity.type
_entity.pdbx_description
1 polymer ?
#
loop_
_entity_poly.entity_id
_entity_poly.type
_entity_poly.pdbx_seq_one_letter_code
_entity_poly.pdbx_strand_id
1 'polypeptide(L)'
;MSKPATRAEVITTLGIVLLVVGFVVSKPVRRSLSAHPSPDACAALLDRYVEHIIHAIDEKPPASELATRKAQARTLASTDPTFARCPTYLTVDEAECAMRANNADEFERCLP
;
A
#
# COMPACT_ATOMS: atom_id res chain seq x y z
N MET A 1 16.33 38.66 29.14
CA MET A 1 15.55 38.17 30.29
C MET A 1 14.53 37.16 29.77
N SER A 2 14.81 35.86 29.89
CA SER A 2 13.86 34.82 29.45
C SER A 2 12.81 34.62 30.53
N LYS A 3 11.54 34.85 30.18
CA LYS A 3 10.39 34.64 31.07
C LYS A 3 10.26 33.14 31.36
N PRO A 4 10.15 32.69 32.62
CA PRO A 4 9.97 31.27 32.90
C PRO A 4 8.63 30.82 32.31
N ALA A 5 8.65 29.73 31.53
CA ALA A 5 7.46 29.15 30.95
C ALA A 5 6.44 28.82 32.05
N THR A 6 5.20 29.25 31.84
CA THR A 6 4.14 29.03 32.82
C THR A 6 3.78 27.53 32.83
N ARG A 7 3.40 26.97 33.99
CA ARG A 7 3.00 25.54 34.07
C ARG A 7 1.94 25.15 33.03
N ALA A 8 1.04 26.08 32.70
CA ALA A 8 0.03 25.92 31.65
C ALA A 8 0.66 25.70 30.26
N GLU A 9 1.67 26.49 29.88
CA GLU A 9 2.36 26.34 28.58
C GLU A 9 3.09 24.99 28.50
N VAL A 10 3.73 24.55 29.59
CA VAL A 10 4.39 23.24 29.62
C VAL A 10 3.38 22.11 29.41
N ILE A 11 2.23 22.16 30.11
CA ILE A 11 1.17 21.16 29.97
C ILE A 11 0.58 21.15 28.55
N THR A 12 0.29 22.32 27.98
CA THR A 12 -0.25 22.42 26.62
C THR A 12 0.73 21.86 25.59
N THR A 13 2.02 22.19 25.70
CA THR A 13 3.04 21.68 24.78
C THR A 13 3.18 20.16 24.90
N LEU A 14 3.18 19.62 26.13
CA LEU A 14 3.25 18.17 26.37
C LEU A 14 2.01 17.46 25.82
N GLY A 15 0.83 18.06 25.96
CA GLY A 15 -0.42 17.53 25.41
C GLY A 15 -0.39 17.46 23.88
N ILE A 16 0.09 18.50 23.20
CA ILE A 16 0.25 18.52 21.74
C ILE A 16 1.23 17.43 21.30
N VAL A 17 2.39 17.34 21.95
CA VAL A 17 3.42 16.33 21.63
C VAL A 17 2.85 14.92 21.79
N LEU A 18 2.15 14.64 22.90
CA LEU A 18 1.53 13.33 23.13
C LEU A 18 0.45 13.00 22.08
N LEU A 19 -0.36 13.99 21.66
CA LEU A 19 -1.34 13.81 20.60
C LEU A 19 -0.70 13.47 19.26
N VAL A 20 0.36 14.19 18.87
CA VAL A 20 1.07 13.95 17.61
C VAL A 20 1.76 12.59 17.64
N VAL A 21 2.46 12.25 18.72
CA VAL A 21 3.12 10.94 18.87
C VAL A 21 2.08 9.82 18.88
N GLY A 22 0.97 9.97 19.61
CA GLY A 22 -0.13 9.00 19.63
C GLY A 22 -0.73 8.78 18.24
N PHE A 23 -0.91 9.85 17.46
CA PHE A 23 -1.40 9.76 16.09
C PHE A 23 -0.42 9.01 15.17
N VAL A 24 0.89 9.30 15.25
CA VAL A 24 1.91 8.65 14.42
C VAL A 24 2.05 7.16 14.75
N VAL A 25 2.10 6.81 16.04
CA VAL A 25 2.28 5.41 16.48
C VAL A 25 1.02 4.56 16.24
N SER A 26 -0.16 5.18 16.14
CA SER A 26 -1.41 4.44 15.90
C SER A 26 -1.45 3.70 14.55
N LYS A 27 -0.78 4.22 13.51
CA LYS A 27 -0.78 3.62 12.16
C LYS A 27 -0.13 2.23 12.09
N PRO A 28 1.13 2.02 12.50
CA PRO A 28 1.76 0.70 12.42
C PRO A 28 1.08 -0.33 13.33
N VAL A 29 0.59 0.08 14.49
CA VAL A 29 -0.16 -0.80 15.40
C VAL A 29 -1.48 -1.25 14.76
N ARG A 30 -2.22 -0.33 14.12
CA ARG A 30 -3.44 -0.69 13.37
C ARG A 30 -3.13 -1.63 12.21
N ARG A 31 -2.06 -1.38 11.45
CA ARG A 31 -1.66 -2.23 10.31
C ARG A 31 -1.35 -3.66 10.74
N SER A 32 -0.59 -3.82 11.83
CA SER A 32 -0.25 -5.14 12.39
C SER A 32 -1.48 -5.97 12.79
N LEU A 33 -2.57 -5.29 13.21
CA LEU A 33 -3.82 -5.93 13.62
C LEU A 33 -4.82 -6.12 12.47
N SER A 34 -4.57 -5.53 11.30
CA SER A 34 -5.46 -5.62 10.15
C SER A 34 -5.42 -7.01 9.51
N ALA A 35 -6.52 -7.36 8.83
CA ALA A 35 -6.51 -8.52 7.95
C ALA A 35 -5.56 -8.28 6.78
N HIS A 36 -4.91 -9.35 6.33
CA HIS A 36 -3.97 -9.33 5.22
C HIS A 36 -4.52 -10.16 4.04
N PRO A 37 -4.18 -9.82 2.78
CA PRO A 37 -4.69 -10.53 1.62
C PRO A 37 -4.10 -11.94 1.54
N SER A 38 -4.85 -12.85 0.91
CA SER A 38 -4.33 -14.19 0.61
C SER A 38 -3.25 -14.13 -0.48
N PRO A 39 -2.43 -15.19 -0.64
CA PRO A 39 -1.49 -15.30 -1.75
C PRO A 39 -2.15 -15.16 -3.12
N ASP A 40 -3.36 -15.72 -3.29
CA ASP A 40 -4.12 -15.61 -4.54
C ASP A 40 -4.58 -14.17 -4.79
N ALA A 41 -4.96 -13.43 -3.75
CA ALA A 41 -5.29 -12.01 -3.87
C ALA A 41 -4.06 -11.17 -4.26
N CYS A 42 -2.87 -11.52 -3.77
CA CYS A 42 -1.62 -10.90 -4.22
C CYS A 42 -1.32 -11.21 -5.70
N ALA A 43 -1.55 -12.43 -6.16
CA ALA A 43 -1.41 -12.76 -7.58
C ALA A 43 -2.41 -11.98 -8.45
N ALA A 44 -3.66 -11.81 -7.99
CA ALA A 44 -4.66 -11.01 -8.68
C ALA A 44 -4.28 -9.52 -8.74
N LEU A 45 -3.70 -8.97 -7.67
CA LEU A 45 -3.15 -7.60 -7.67
C LEU A 45 -2.05 -7.43 -8.72
N LEU A 46 -1.12 -8.39 -8.81
CA LEU A 46 -0.06 -8.36 -9.82
C LEU A 46 -0.64 -8.36 -11.23
N ASP A 47 -1.62 -9.23 -11.49
CA ASP A 47 -2.28 -9.28 -12.79
C ASP A 47 -2.96 -7.95 -13.13
N ARG A 48 -3.66 -7.35 -12.15
CA ARG A 48 -4.34 -6.06 -12.33
C ARG A 48 -3.35 -4.94 -12.63
N TYR A 49 -2.23 -4.90 -11.93
CA TYR A 49 -1.18 -3.93 -12.17
C TYR A 49 -0.58 -4.08 -13.58
N VAL A 50 -0.26 -5.31 -13.99
CA VAL A 50 0.24 -5.60 -15.34
C VAL A 50 -0.75 -5.16 -16.41
N GLU A 51 -2.04 -5.39 -16.20
CA GLU A 51 -3.10 -4.92 -17.08
C GLU A 51 -3.10 -3.39 -17.23
N HIS A 52 -3.00 -2.64 -16.13
CA HIS A 52 -2.89 -1.18 -16.19
C HIS A 52 -1.66 -0.71 -16.98
N ILE A 53 -0.50 -1.34 -16.76
CA ILE A 53 0.73 -0.98 -17.47
C ILE A 53 0.62 -1.23 -18.97
N ILE A 54 0.02 -2.36 -19.38
CA ILE A 54 -0.17 -2.67 -20.80
C ILE A 54 -1.17 -1.71 -21.43
N HIS A 55 -2.29 -1.43 -20.75
CA HIS A 55 -3.29 -0.49 -21.25
C HIS A 55 -2.79 0.95 -21.39
N ALA A 56 -1.76 1.33 -20.63
CA ALA A 56 -1.09 2.62 -20.78
C ALA A 56 -0.23 2.71 -22.06
N ILE A 57 0.23 1.58 -22.59
CA ILE A 57 1.02 1.50 -23.83
C ILE A 57 0.10 1.35 -25.04
N ASP A 58 -0.87 0.44 -24.96
CA ASP A 58 -1.88 0.18 -25.98
C ASP A 58 -3.25 0.12 -25.31
N GLU A 59 -4.17 1.02 -25.68
CA GLU A 59 -5.52 1.08 -25.09
C GLU A 59 -6.29 -0.23 -25.29
N LYS A 60 -6.02 -0.97 -26.37
CA LYS A 60 -6.74 -2.21 -26.74
C LYS A 60 -5.75 -3.32 -27.09
N PRO A 61 -4.97 -3.80 -26.10
CA PRO A 61 -4.00 -4.84 -26.33
C PRO A 61 -4.70 -6.15 -26.69
N PRO A 62 -4.11 -6.98 -27.56
CA PRO A 62 -4.67 -8.29 -27.85
C PRO A 62 -4.69 -9.16 -26.58
N ALA A 63 -5.79 -9.87 -26.36
CA ALA A 63 -5.97 -10.69 -25.15
C ALA A 63 -4.86 -11.73 -24.93
N SER A 64 -4.26 -12.24 -26.03
CA SER A 64 -3.12 -13.15 -25.97
C SER A 64 -1.88 -12.50 -25.39
N GLU A 65 -1.57 -11.25 -25.77
CA GLU A 65 -0.44 -10.51 -25.20
C GLU A 65 -0.64 -10.27 -23.71
N LEU A 66 -1.83 -9.81 -23.33
CA LEU A 66 -2.17 -9.55 -21.93
C LEU A 66 -2.02 -10.82 -21.08
N ALA A 67 -2.49 -11.97 -21.57
CA ALA A 67 -2.30 -13.26 -20.91
C ALA A 67 -0.81 -13.66 -20.81
N THR A 68 -0.03 -13.47 -21.88
CA THR A 68 1.42 -13.73 -21.89
C THR A 68 2.16 -12.87 -20.87
N ARG A 69 1.84 -11.57 -20.80
CA ARG A 69 2.47 -10.63 -19.86
C ARG A 69 2.12 -10.95 -18.40
N LYS A 70 0.86 -11.28 -18.12
CA LYS A 70 0.44 -11.74 -16.77
C LYS A 70 1.18 -13.01 -16.37
N ALA A 71 1.26 -14.01 -17.26
CA ALA A 71 2.01 -15.22 -16.99
C ALA A 71 3.51 -14.95 -16.73
N GLN A 72 4.14 -14.10 -17.54
CA GLN A 72 5.53 -13.69 -17.35
C GLN A 72 5.73 -12.99 -16.00
N ALA A 73 4.86 -12.05 -15.64
CA ALA A 73 4.92 -11.36 -14.37
C ALA A 73 4.80 -12.33 -13.19
N ARG A 74 3.87 -13.29 -13.24
CA ARG A 74 3.74 -14.34 -12.21
C ARG A 74 4.99 -15.20 -12.07
N THR A 75 5.64 -15.55 -13.19
CA THR A 75 6.91 -16.32 -13.16
C THR A 75 8.04 -15.51 -12.51
N LEU A 76 8.13 -14.20 -12.78
CA LEU A 76 9.12 -13.35 -12.12
C LEU A 76 8.82 -13.23 -10.61
N ALA A 77 7.55 -12.99 -10.29
CA ALA A 77 7.06 -12.82 -8.93
C ALA A 77 7.24 -14.08 -8.05
N SER A 78 7.13 -15.29 -8.63
CA SER A 78 7.35 -16.53 -7.89
C SER A 78 8.81 -16.72 -7.43
N THR A 79 9.74 -16.03 -8.07
CA THR A 79 11.17 -16.02 -7.70
C THR A 79 11.58 -14.78 -6.90
N ASP A 80 10.69 -13.79 -6.75
CA ASP A 80 10.97 -12.54 -6.05
C ASP A 80 10.62 -12.65 -4.55
N PRO A 81 11.62 -12.64 -3.64
CA PRO A 81 11.38 -12.71 -2.21
C PRO A 81 10.66 -11.47 -1.66
N THR A 82 10.66 -10.35 -2.38
CA THR A 82 9.92 -9.13 -2.03
C THR A 82 8.43 -9.34 -2.28
N PHE A 83 8.07 -9.87 -3.44
CA PHE A 83 6.69 -10.18 -3.79
C PHE A 83 6.09 -11.26 -2.88
N ALA A 84 6.89 -12.25 -2.48
CA ALA A 84 6.47 -13.28 -1.53
C ALA A 84 5.98 -12.72 -0.17
N ARG A 85 6.34 -11.48 0.18
CA ARG A 85 5.88 -10.80 1.41
C ARG A 85 4.57 -10.05 1.23
N CYS A 86 3.96 -10.02 0.05
CA CYS A 86 2.69 -9.32 -0.17
C CYS A 86 1.61 -9.68 0.86
N PRO A 87 1.38 -10.96 1.23
CA PRO A 87 0.38 -11.36 2.24
C PRO A 87 0.70 -10.92 3.68
N THR A 88 1.87 -10.35 3.94
CA THR A 88 2.24 -9.84 5.27
C THR A 88 2.55 -8.35 5.26
N TYR A 89 2.79 -7.79 4.08
CA TYR A 89 3.10 -6.37 3.92
C TYR A 89 1.86 -5.55 3.64
N LEU A 90 0.91 -6.06 2.86
CA LEU A 90 -0.33 -5.37 2.52
C LEU A 90 -1.46 -5.73 3.47
N THR A 91 -2.36 -4.77 3.70
CA THR A 91 -3.65 -5.02 4.32
C THR A 91 -4.72 -5.30 3.27
N VAL A 92 -5.82 -5.93 3.66
CA VAL A 92 -6.98 -6.14 2.77
C VAL A 92 -7.51 -4.82 2.22
N ASP A 93 -7.58 -3.76 3.03
CA ASP A 93 -8.08 -2.45 2.60
C ASP A 93 -7.23 -1.82 1.48
N GLU A 94 -5.91 -1.97 1.57
CA GLU A 94 -4.98 -1.48 0.54
C GLU A 94 -5.07 -2.31 -0.74
N ALA A 95 -5.18 -3.64 -0.61
CA ALA A 95 -5.42 -4.52 -1.73
C ALA A 95 -6.74 -4.15 -2.43
N GLU A 96 -7.81 -3.90 -1.69
CA GLU A 96 -9.08 -3.46 -2.24
C GLU A 96 -9.01 -2.08 -2.88
N CYS A 97 -8.28 -1.14 -2.28
CA CYS A 97 -8.02 0.17 -2.88
C CYS A 97 -7.35 0.00 -4.25
N ALA A 98 -6.27 -0.78 -4.31
CA ALA A 98 -5.52 -1.02 -5.53
C ALA A 98 -6.37 -1.74 -6.60
N MET A 99 -7.18 -2.72 -6.21
CA MET A 99 -8.10 -3.41 -7.14
C MET A 99 -9.16 -2.50 -7.75
N ARG A 100 -9.55 -1.41 -7.06
CA ARG A 100 -10.50 -0.40 -7.55
C ARG A 100 -9.85 0.70 -8.39
N ALA A 101 -8.52 0.73 -8.51
CA ALA A 101 -7.82 1.76 -9.28
C ALA A 101 -8.17 1.71 -10.77
N ASN A 102 -8.16 2.89 -11.41
CA ASN A 102 -8.43 3.02 -12.84
C ASN A 102 -7.17 2.96 -13.70
N ASN A 103 -6.00 3.19 -13.10
CA ASN A 103 -4.70 3.22 -13.77
C ASN A 103 -3.58 2.81 -12.80
N ALA A 104 -2.36 2.65 -13.32
CA ALA A 104 -1.19 2.24 -12.54
C ALA A 104 -0.84 3.27 -11.44
N ASP A 105 -0.93 4.58 -11.74
CA ASP A 105 -0.59 5.62 -10.77
C ASP A 105 -1.56 5.64 -9.56
N GLU A 106 -2.85 5.39 -9.78
CA GLU A 106 -3.84 5.23 -8.70
C GLU A 106 -3.60 3.94 -7.92
N PHE A 107 -3.24 2.87 -8.62
CA PHE A 107 -2.92 1.58 -8.01
C PHE A 107 -1.73 1.72 -7.05
N GLU A 108 -0.65 2.36 -7.49
CA GLU A 108 0.56 2.59 -6.69
C GLU A 108 0.29 3.47 -5.47
N ARG A 109 -0.60 4.47 -5.59
CA ARG A 109 -1.01 5.34 -4.47
C ARG A 109 -1.77 4.62 -3.35
N CYS A 110 -2.34 3.44 -3.63
CA CYS A 110 -3.00 2.61 -2.64
C CYS A 110 -2.02 1.76 -1.81
N LEU A 111 -0.80 1.58 -2.30
CA LEU A 111 0.22 0.75 -1.67
C LEU A 111 1.10 1.59 -0.73
N PRO A 112 1.66 0.97 0.33
CA PRO A 112 2.54 1.62 1.30
C PRO A 112 3.86 2.13 0.72
#